data_AF-A0A2G4JI75-F1
#
_entry.id   AF-A0A2G4JI75-F1
#
_cell.length_a   1.000
_cell.length_b   1.000
_cell.length_c   1.000
_cell.angle_alpha   90.00
_cell.angle_beta   90.00
_cell.angle_gamma   90.00
#
_symmetry.space_group_name_H-M   'P 1'
#
loop_
_entity.id
_entity.type
_entity.pdbx_description
1 polymer ?
#
loop_
_entity_poly.entity_id
_entity_poly.type
_entity_poly.pdbx_seq_one_letter_code
_entity_poly.pdbx_strand_id
1 'polypeptide(L)' 'MFGPLGMPEMLIILAIVILIFGANRLPELGKGIGQGIKNFKSGMKQESTDEK' A
#
# COMPACT_ATOMS: atom_id res chain seq x y z
N MET A 1 -28.41 -7.81 -10.91
CA MET A 1 -27.26 -8.16 -11.78
C MET A 1 -26.19 -7.14 -11.52
N PHE A 2 -25.03 -7.55 -10.99
CA PHE A 2 -23.97 -6.72 -10.39
C PHE A 2 -24.29 -6.20 -8.98
N GLY A 3 -24.03 -7.06 -7.99
CA GLY A 3 -23.83 -6.61 -6.61
C GLY A 3 -22.53 -5.79 -6.49
N PRO A 4 -22.31 -5.10 -5.35
CA PRO A 4 -21.09 -4.34 -5.13
C PRO A 4 -19.87 -5.22 -5.45
N LEU A 5 -18.95 -4.68 -6.26
CA LEU A 5 -17.73 -5.34 -6.73
C LEU A 5 -17.22 -6.32 -5.68
N GLY A 6 -17.42 -7.61 -5.95
CA GLY A 6 -17.09 -8.65 -5.00
C GLY A 6 -15.57 -8.79 -4.87
N MET A 7 -15.16 -9.54 -3.85
CA MET A 7 -13.78 -10.03 -3.74
C MET A 7 -13.25 -10.64 -5.06
N PRO A 8 -14.03 -11.40 -5.85
CA PRO A 8 -13.55 -11.98 -7.11
C PRO A 8 -13.14 -10.93 -8.14
N GLU A 9 -13.93 -9.88 -8.34
CA GLU A 9 -13.65 -8.82 -9.31
C GLU A 9 -12.39 -8.04 -8.93
N MET A 10 -12.19 -7.75 -7.64
CA MET A 10 -10.95 -7.12 -7.16
C MET A 10 -9.70 -7.96 -7.42
N LEU A 11 -9.79 -9.29 -7.26
CA LEU A 11 -8.69 -10.21 -7.57
C LEU A 11 -8.33 -10.22 -9.06
N ILE A 12 -9.33 -10.17 -9.94
CA ILE A 12 -9.12 -10.10 -11.39
C ILE A 12 -8.42 -8.78 -11.76
N ILE A 13 -8.87 -7.65 -11.21
CA ILE A 13 -8.23 -6.34 -11.43
C ILE A 13 -6.78 -6.38 -10.95
N LEU A 14 -6.54 -6.93 -9.76
CA LEU A 14 -5.19 -7.09 -9.21
C LEU A 14 -4.30 -7.95 -10.12
N ALA A 15 -4.83 -9.05 -10.66
CA ALA A 15 -4.11 -9.91 -11.58
C ALA A 15 -3.73 -9.17 -12.88
N ILE A 16 -4.63 -8.36 -13.44
CA ILE A 16 -4.35 -7.53 -14.63
C ILE A 16 -3.26 -6.49 -14.32
N VAL A 17 -3.35 -5.81 -13.18
CA VAL A 17 -2.35 -4.84 -12.72
C VAL A 17 -0.98 -5.52 -12.58
N ILE A 18 -0.93 -6.73 -12.00
CA ILE A 18 0.30 -7.52 -11.88
C ILE A 18 0.84 -7.94 -13.25
N LEU A 19 0.00 -8.23 -14.23
CA LEU A 19 0.46 -8.56 -15.59
C LEU A 19 1.08 -7.35 -16.30
N ILE A 20 0.51 -6.15 -16.13
CA ILE A 20 0.99 -4.92 -16.76
C ILE A 20 2.28 -4.43 -16.09
N PHE A 21 2.28 -4.34 -14.77
CA PHE A 21 3.40 -3.81 -14.00
C PHE A 21 4.46 -4.88 -13.66
N GLY A 22 4.10 -6.16 -13.69
CA GLY A 22 4.93 -7.27 -13.22
C GLY A 22 4.80 -7.49 -11.70
N ALA A 23 4.84 -8.75 -11.29
CA ALA A 23 4.72 -9.16 -9.88
C ALA A 23 5.79 -8.55 -8.96
N ASN A 24 6.94 -8.15 -9.51
CA ASN A 24 8.05 -7.57 -8.76
C ASN A 24 7.92 -6.06 -8.52
N ARG A 25 7.18 -5.32 -9.36
CA ARG A 25 7.05 -3.86 -9.24
C ARG A 25 6.12 -3.43 -8.12
N LEU A 26 5.02 -4.15 -7.90
CA LEU A 26 4.08 -3.83 -6.81
C LEU A 26 4.76 -3.86 -5.42
N PRO A 27 5.50 -4.92 -5.05
CA PRO A 27 6.22 -4.97 -3.77
C PRO A 27 7.33 -3.93 -3.68
N GLU A 28 8.01 -3.60 -4.78
CA GLU A 28 9.07 -2.59 -4.82
C GLU A 28 8.51 -1.19 -4.52
N LEU A 29 7.41 -0.82 -5.16
CA LEU A 29 6.67 0.43 -4.88
C LEU A 29 6.11 0.45 -3.46
N GLY A 30 5.54 -0.67 -3.00
CA GLY A 30 5.02 -0.81 -1.64
C GLY A 30 6.08 -0.68 -0.56
N LYS A 31 7.30 -1.20 -0.79
CA LYS A 31 8.44 -1.04 0.12
C LYS A 31 8.86 0.43 0.24
N GLY A 32 8.95 1.15 -0.88
CA GLY A 32 9.29 2.58 -0.89
C GLY A 32 8.25 3.43 -0.14
N ILE A 33 6.96 3.24 -0.45
CA ILE A 33 5.86 3.94 0.24
C ILE A 33 5.83 3.55 1.73
N GLY A 34 5.98 2.27 2.05
CA GLY A 34 5.96 1.77 3.42
C GLY A 34 7.10 2.32 4.28
N GLN A 35 8.31 2.44 3.71
CA GLN A 35 9.43 3.10 4.38
C GLN A 35 9.16 4.59 4.60
N GLY A 36 8.61 5.29 3.61
CA GLY A 36 8.22 6.70 3.74
C GLY A 36 7.20 6.92 4.86
N ILE A 37 6.13 6.13 4.88
CA ILE A 37 5.10 6.19 5.93
C ILE A 37 5.70 5.86 7.29
N LYS A 38 6.56 4.85 7.39
CA LYS A 38 7.23 4.47 8.64
C LYS A 38 8.09 5.61 9.18
N ASN A 39 8.92 6.22 8.34
CA ASN A 39 9.80 7.32 8.72
C ASN A 39 8.99 8.55 9.13
N PHE A 40 7.93 8.87 8.39
CA PHE A 40 7.00 9.95 8.72
C PHE A 40 6.33 9.74 10.08
N LYS A 41 5.80 8.54 10.33
CA LYS A 41 5.17 8.17 11.60
C LYS A 41 6.14 8.20 12.77
N SER A 42 7.39 7.77 12.56
CA SER A 42 8.45 7.82 13.57
C SER A 42 8.83 9.24 13.94
N GLY A 43 9.00 10.13 12.96
CA GLY A 43 9.31 11.55 13.19
C GLY A 43 8.23 12.25 14.00
N MET A 44 6.95 12.07 13.63
CA MET A 44 5.83 12.65 14.37
C MET A 44 5.72 12.12 15.82
N LYS A 45 6.07 10.85 16.06
CA LYS A 45 6.00 10.24 17.40
C LYS A 45 7.12 10.73 18.32
N GLN A 46 8.28 11.06 17.77
CA GLN A 46 9.39 11.66 18.51
C GLN A 46 9.03 13.07 19.00
N GLU A 47 8.42 13.88 18.14
CA GLU A 47 7.94 15.23 18.50
C GLU A 47 6.87 15.20 19.61
N SER A 48 6.01 14.19 19.64
CA SER A 48 4.98 14.04 20.69
C SER A 48 5.49 13.53 22.04
N THR A 49 6.74 13.04 22.12
CA THR A 49 7.30 12.45 23.34
C THR A 49 8.21 13.43 24.09
N ASP A 50 8.72 14.47 23.42
CA ASP A 50 9.63 15.48 24.00
C ASP A 50 8.90 16.63 24.73
N GLU A 51 7.56 16.63 24.78
CA GLU A 51 6.77 17.67 25.47
C GLU A 51 6.28 17.26 26.88
N LYS A 52 7.10 16.52 27.65
CA LYS A 52 6.87 16.29 29.08
C LYS A 52 8.11 16.50 29.94
#